data_AF-A0A529Q169-F1
#
_entry.id   AF-A0A529Q169-F1
#
_cell.length_a   1.000
_cell.length_b   1.000
_cell.length_c   1.000
_cell.angle_alpha   90.00
_cell.angle_beta   90.00
_cell.angle_gamma   90.00
#
_symmetry.space_group_name_H-M   'P 1'
#
loop_
_entity.id
_entity.type
_entity.pdbx_description
1 polymer ?
#
loop_
_entity_poly.entity_id
_entity_poly.type
_entity_poly.pdbx_seq_one_letter_code
_entity_poly.pdbx_strand_id
1 'polypeptide(L)'
;DKAAFPNVTYGRTSAFDLETGADNDSDQLVTLHIWSKAQGEAETRLIMDSIRARLDGAAFSIGSRGQTRLSLEFAEARYDEDLAVHHGLLRFRALTQEAA
;
A
#
# COMPACT_ATOMS: atom_id res chain seq x y z
N ASP A 1 18.20 -14.02 -6.51
CA ASP A 1 17.36 -14.72 -5.53
C ASP A 1 15.88 -14.39 -5.73
N LYS A 2 14.99 -15.38 -5.58
CA LYS A 2 13.53 -15.16 -5.60
C LYS A 2 13.05 -15.02 -4.15
N ALA A 3 12.21 -14.02 -3.87
CA ALA A 3 11.61 -13.85 -2.55
C ALA A 3 10.77 -15.08 -2.16
N ALA A 4 10.86 -15.51 -0.91
CA ALA A 4 10.03 -16.60 -0.37
C ALA A 4 8.56 -16.14 -0.25
N PHE A 5 7.62 -17.08 -0.33
CA PHE A 5 6.20 -16.81 -0.10
C PHE A 5 5.80 -17.17 1.35
N PRO A 6 4.82 -16.46 1.95
CA PRO A 6 4.22 -15.23 1.44
C PRO A 6 5.20 -14.05 1.53
N ASN A 7 5.07 -13.08 0.63
CA ASN A 7 5.83 -11.84 0.70
C ASN A 7 4.97 -10.63 0.37
N VAL A 8 5.44 -9.46 0.81
CA VAL A 8 4.84 -8.17 0.51
C VAL A 8 5.87 -7.32 -0.22
N THR A 9 5.49 -6.77 -1.36
CA THR A 9 6.29 -5.82 -2.14
C THR A 9 5.56 -4.49 -2.23
N TYR A 10 6.28 -3.38 -2.33
CA TYR A 10 5.68 -2.07 -2.58
C TYR A 10 5.89 -1.67 -4.04
N GLY A 11 4.85 -1.08 -4.63
CA GLY A 11 4.85 -0.55 -5.99
C GLY A 11 5.25 0.93 -6.03
N ARG A 12 5.38 1.47 -7.24
CA ARG A 12 5.77 2.86 -7.47
C ARG A 12 4.79 3.82 -6.79
N THR A 13 5.35 4.78 -6.04
CA THR A 13 4.59 5.91 -5.51
C THR A 13 4.38 6.96 -6.59
N SER A 14 3.15 7.39 -6.78
CA SER A 14 2.83 8.48 -7.71
C SER A 14 2.54 9.74 -6.89
N ALA A 15 3.32 10.79 -7.13
CA ALA A 15 3.10 12.14 -6.66
C ALA A 15 2.25 12.88 -7.69
N PHE A 16 0.96 13.12 -7.45
CA PHE A 16 0.23 14.09 -8.26
C PHE A 16 -0.97 14.60 -7.51
N ASP A 17 -1.20 15.89 -7.63
CA ASP A 17 -2.41 16.54 -7.16
C ASP A 17 -3.60 16.05 -8.00
N LEU A 18 -4.58 15.41 -7.36
CA LEU A 18 -5.73 14.81 -8.06
C LEU A 18 -6.66 15.87 -8.70
N GLU A 19 -6.59 17.13 -8.27
CA GLU A 19 -7.44 18.21 -8.79
C GLU A 19 -6.77 18.96 -9.95
N THR A 20 -5.46 19.16 -9.88
CA THR A 20 -4.71 20.01 -10.82
C THR A 20 -3.75 19.23 -11.73
N GLY A 21 -3.46 17.97 -11.42
CA GLY A 21 -2.51 17.13 -12.13
C GLY A 21 -1.06 17.59 -12.00
N ALA A 22 -0.78 18.57 -11.13
CA ALA A 22 0.57 19.04 -10.85
C ALA A 22 1.32 18.07 -9.93
N ASP A 23 2.64 18.09 -9.99
CA ASP A 23 3.48 17.37 -9.02
C ASP A 23 3.20 17.92 -7.61
N ASN A 24 2.78 17.03 -6.72
CA ASN A 24 2.48 17.36 -5.34
C ASN A 24 3.15 16.34 -4.43
N ASP A 25 4.36 16.66 -3.97
CA ASP A 25 5.17 15.81 -3.09
C ASP A 25 4.49 15.53 -1.74
N SER A 26 3.48 16.33 -1.37
CA SER A 26 2.70 16.16 -0.15
C SER A 26 1.56 15.14 -0.30
N ASP A 27 1.16 14.77 -1.52
CA ASP A 27 0.07 13.84 -1.80
C ASP A 27 0.55 12.68 -2.68
N GLN A 28 0.79 11.53 -2.04
CA GLN A 28 1.39 10.37 -2.67
C GLN A 28 0.44 9.17 -2.63
N LEU A 29 0.44 8.36 -3.68
CA LEU A 29 -0.20 7.03 -3.65
C LEU A 29 0.85 5.97 -3.36
N VAL A 30 0.68 5.16 -2.32
CA VAL A 30 1.52 4.01 -2.00
C VAL A 30 0.73 2.72 -2.25
N THR A 31 1.26 1.83 -3.09
CA THR A 31 0.62 0.53 -3.34
C THR A 31 1.44 -0.60 -2.73
N LEU A 32 0.80 -1.48 -1.96
CA LEU A 32 1.38 -2.71 -1.43
C LEU A 32 0.76 -3.91 -2.15
N HIS A 33 1.62 -4.81 -2.58
CA HIS A 33 1.27 -6.07 -3.23
C HIS A 33 1.59 -7.20 -2.26
N ILE A 34 0.61 -8.04 -1.99
CA ILE A 34 0.72 -9.21 -1.12
C ILE A 34 0.69 -10.44 -2.02
N TRP A 35 1.68 -11.32 -1.92
CA TRP A 35 1.80 -12.49 -2.76
C TRP A 35 1.79 -13.76 -1.91
N SER A 36 0.91 -14.69 -2.24
CA SER A 36 0.73 -15.96 -1.53
C SER A 36 0.58 -17.13 -2.50
N LYS A 37 1.13 -18.28 -2.10
CA LYS A 37 0.95 -19.58 -2.79
C LYS A 37 0.05 -20.54 -2.01
N ALA A 38 -0.59 -20.07 -0.93
CA ALA A 38 -1.50 -20.88 -0.16
C ALA A 38 -2.72 -21.31 -0.99
N GLN A 39 -3.41 -22.35 -0.55
CA GLN A 39 -4.68 -22.74 -1.15
C GLN A 39 -5.76 -21.73 -0.75
N GLY A 40 -6.27 -20.98 -1.72
CA GLY A 40 -7.29 -19.97 -1.49
C GLY A 40 -6.73 -18.65 -0.94
N GLU A 41 -7.60 -17.65 -0.85
CA GLU A 41 -7.23 -16.27 -0.54
C GLU A 41 -7.05 -15.97 0.96
N ALA A 42 -7.24 -16.95 1.84
CA ALA A 42 -7.28 -16.72 3.29
C ALA A 42 -5.97 -16.13 3.84
N GLU A 43 -4.81 -16.66 3.43
CA GLU A 43 -3.50 -16.13 3.84
C GLU A 43 -3.33 -14.69 3.33
N THR A 44 -3.75 -14.43 2.08
CA THR A 44 -3.65 -13.10 1.47
C THR A 44 -4.51 -12.08 2.22
N ARG A 45 -5.77 -12.42 2.52
CA ARG A 45 -6.69 -11.55 3.26
C ARG A 45 -6.21 -11.29 4.68
N LEU A 46 -5.70 -12.31 5.37
CA LEU A 46 -5.17 -12.14 6.73
C LEU A 46 -4.00 -11.14 6.77
N ILE A 47 -3.10 -11.22 5.79
CA ILE A 47 -1.99 -10.27 5.66
C ILE A 47 -2.53 -8.87 5.32
N MET A 48 -3.47 -8.76 4.39
CA MET A 48 -4.10 -7.48 4.03
C MET A 48 -4.77 -6.81 5.23
N ASP A 49 -5.57 -7.55 6.00
CA ASP A 49 -6.23 -7.05 7.20
C ASP A 49 -5.22 -6.60 8.26
N SER A 50 -4.14 -7.36 8.43
CA SER A 50 -3.05 -7.03 9.37
C SER A 50 -2.30 -5.75 9.00
N ILE A 51 -2.14 -5.48 7.69
CA ILE A 51 -1.54 -4.25 7.17
C ILE A 51 -2.53 -3.09 7.33
N ARG A 52 -3.79 -3.27 6.89
CA ARG A 52 -4.84 -2.26 7.01
C ARG A 52 -4.98 -1.78 8.45
N ALA A 53 -5.09 -2.70 9.41
CA ALA A 53 -5.26 -2.37 10.83
C ALA A 53 -4.11 -1.53 11.41
N ARG A 54 -2.92 -1.56 10.78
CA ARG A 54 -1.75 -0.79 11.22
C ARG A 54 -1.56 0.52 10.48
N LEU A 55 -1.99 0.60 9.22
CA LEU A 55 -1.66 1.72 8.34
C LEU A 55 -2.86 2.62 8.06
N ASP A 56 -4.09 2.11 8.05
CA ASP A 56 -5.27 2.91 7.73
C ASP A 56 -5.55 3.92 8.85
N GLY A 57 -5.46 5.21 8.52
CA GLY A 57 -5.56 6.33 9.45
C GLY A 57 -4.30 6.59 10.28
N ALA A 58 -3.24 5.79 10.12
CA ALA A 58 -2.02 5.94 10.89
C ALA A 58 -1.25 7.21 10.48
N ALA A 59 -0.68 7.88 11.47
CA ALA A 59 0.12 9.08 11.30
C ALA A 59 1.57 8.81 11.68
N PHE A 60 2.49 9.05 10.75
CA PHE A 60 3.92 8.81 10.91
C PHE A 60 4.68 10.13 10.90
N SER A 61 5.66 10.27 11.79
CA SER A 61 6.61 11.38 11.74
C SER A 61 7.78 10.99 10.85
N ILE A 62 7.93 11.66 9.70
CA ILE A 62 9.03 11.39 8.76
C ILE A 62 10.10 12.46 8.91
N GLY A 63 11.03 12.22 9.84
CA GLY A 63 12.13 13.14 10.13
C GLY A 63 11.62 14.54 10.51
N SER A 64 12.31 15.58 10.02
CA SER A 64 11.93 16.98 10.25
C SER A 64 10.87 17.50 9.27
N ARG A 65 10.41 16.68 8.31
CA ARG A 65 9.49 17.11 7.23
C ARG A 65 8.04 17.19 7.66
N GLY A 66 7.69 16.75 8.87
CA GLY A 66 6.33 16.83 9.40
C GLY A 66 5.65 15.48 9.55
N GLN A 67 4.31 15.47 9.46
CA GLN A 67 3.48 14.30 9.71
C GLN A 67 2.85 13.79 8.41
N THR A 68 3.02 12.51 8.11
CA THR A 68 2.37 11.82 6.99
C THR A 68 1.26 10.93 7.50
N ARG A 69 0.02 11.15 7.05
CA ARG A 69 -1.12 10.28 7.32
C ARG A 69 -1.35 9.34 6.14
N LEU A 70 -1.54 8.06 6.42
CA LEU A 70 -1.96 7.07 5.43
C LEU A 70 -3.47 6.82 5.55
N SER A 71 -4.17 6.79 4.42
CA SER A 71 -5.59 6.44 4.33
C SER A 71 -5.77 5.37 3.26
N LEU A 72 -6.51 4.30 3.55
CA LEU A 72 -6.77 3.26 2.55
C LEU A 72 -7.76 3.77 1.48
N GLU A 73 -7.34 3.73 0.22
CA GLU A 73 -8.16 4.15 -0.94
C GLU A 73 -8.71 2.97 -1.73
N PHE A 74 -7.97 1.85 -1.76
CA PHE A 74 -8.35 0.67 -2.54
C PHE A 74 -7.82 -0.61 -1.90
N ALA A 75 -8.64 -1.66 -1.93
CA ALA A 75 -8.27 -3.00 -1.50
C ALA A 75 -8.91 -4.06 -2.41
N GLU A 76 -8.11 -4.99 -2.91
CA GLU A 76 -8.56 -6.10 -3.73
C GLU A 76 -7.73 -7.35 -3.42
N ALA A 77 -8.39 -8.51 -3.38
CA ALA A 77 -7.73 -9.81 -3.39
C ALA A 77 -8.20 -10.57 -4.63
N ARG A 78 -7.26 -11.05 -5.44
CA ARG A 78 -7.55 -11.81 -6.66
C ARG A 78 -6.59 -12.98 -6.79
N TYR A 79 -6.96 -13.95 -7.61
CA TYR A 79 -6.01 -14.97 -8.06
C TYR A 79 -5.40 -14.50 -9.38
N ASP A 80 -4.08 -14.56 -9.47
CA ASP A 80 -3.34 -14.25 -10.68
C ASP A 80 -3.04 -15.58 -11.41
N GLU A 81 -3.76 -15.85 -12.50
CA GLU A 81 -3.70 -17.12 -13.22
C GLU A 81 -2.35 -17.34 -13.89
N ASP A 82 -1.74 -16.28 -14.43
CA ASP A 82 -0.45 -16.34 -15.13
C ASP A 82 0.69 -16.70 -14.16
N LEU A 83 0.64 -16.16 -12.94
CA LEU A 83 1.63 -16.41 -11.91
C LEU A 83 1.29 -17.59 -10.99
N ALA A 84 0.06 -18.11 -11.08
CA ALA A 84 -0.50 -19.13 -10.20
C ALA A 84 -0.33 -18.79 -8.70
N VAL A 85 -0.69 -17.56 -8.32
CA VAL A 85 -0.58 -17.04 -6.95
C VAL A 85 -1.82 -16.23 -6.56
N HIS A 86 -2.14 -16.19 -5.28
CA HIS A 86 -3.05 -15.19 -4.74
C HIS A 86 -2.31 -13.85 -4.60
N HIS A 87 -2.92 -12.81 -5.15
CA HIS A 87 -2.39 -11.45 -5.18
C HIS A 87 -3.37 -10.51 -4.48
N GLY A 88 -2.93 -9.97 -3.34
CA GLY A 88 -3.59 -8.88 -2.64
C GLY A 88 -3.01 -7.54 -3.07
N LEU A 89 -3.85 -6.53 -3.24
CA LEU A 89 -3.45 -5.17 -3.57
C LEU A 89 -4.10 -4.20 -2.60
N LEU A 90 -3.28 -3.43 -1.91
CA LEU A 90 -3.72 -2.33 -1.05
C LEU A 90 -3.12 -1.03 -1.57
N ARG A 91 -3.94 0.00 -1.80
CA ARG A 91 -3.47 1.35 -2.14
C ARG A 91 -3.84 2.29 -1.01
N PHE A 92 -2.83 3.00 -0.50
CA PHE A 92 -2.99 4.05 0.49
C PHE A 92 -2.68 5.40 -0.16
N ARG A 93 -3.45 6.42 0.18
CA ARG A 93 -3.06 7.81 0.01
C ARG A 93 -2.23 8.25 1.20
N ALA A 94 -1.09 8.89 0.94
CA ALA A 94 -0.17 9.39 1.93
C ALA A 94 -0.12 10.91 1.83
N LEU A 95 -0.76 11.58 2.79
CA LEU A 95 -0.81 13.03 2.88
C LEU A 95 0.18 13.53 3.92
N THR A 96 1.16 14.31 3.49
CA THR A 96 2.19 14.90 4.34
C THR A 96 1.87 16.37 4.61
N GLN A 97 1.82 16.75 5.89
CA GLN A 97 1.75 18.14 6.31
C GLN A 97 3.10 18.55 6.88
N GLU A 98 3.69 19.60 6.32
CA GLU A 98 4.94 20.17 6.84
C GLU A 98 4.71 20.80 8.22
N ALA A 99 5.72 20.69 9.08
CA ALA A 99 5.73 21.44 10.33
C ALA A 99 5.94 22.93 10.01
N ALA A 100 5.10 23.79 10.60
CA ALA A 100 5.16 25.25 10.46
C ALA A 100 6.42 25.86 11.07
#